data_AF-A0A0C9VZ64-F1
#
_entry.id   AF-A0A0C9VZ64-F1
#
_cell.length_a   1.000
_cell.length_b   1.000
_cell.length_c   1.000
_cell.angle_alpha   90.00
_cell.angle_beta   90.00
_cell.angle_gamma   90.00
#
_symmetry.space_group_name_H-M   'P 1'
#
loop_
_entity.id
_entity.type
_entity.pdbx_description
1 polymer ?
#
loop_
_entity_poly.entity_id
_entity_poly.type
_entity_poly.pdbx_seq_one_letter_code
_entity_poly.pdbx_strand_id
1 'polypeptide(L)' 'PPFSPYVSASLLLPIALVCLASTFALAFYFSTLPKDRIPLRETAVASMASVLGGFGVVALFCAVGVNV' A
#
# COMPACT_ATOMS: atom_id res chain seq x y z
N PRO A 1 -22.22 -6.38 23.81
CA PRO A 1 -21.48 -7.43 23.07
C PRO A 1 -19.98 -7.10 23.13
N PRO A 2 -19.07 -8.09 23.17
CA PRO A 2 -17.63 -7.82 23.16
C PRO A 2 -17.20 -7.27 21.80
N PHE A 3 -16.24 -6.35 21.81
CA PHE A 3 -15.67 -5.80 20.59
C PHE A 3 -14.89 -6.88 19.84
N SER A 4 -15.19 -7.06 18.55
CA SER A 4 -14.42 -7.92 17.66
C SER A 4 -13.73 -7.04 16.62
N PRO A 5 -12.39 -7.05 16.55
CA PRO A 5 -11.66 -6.24 15.58
C PRO A 5 -12.00 -6.71 14.16
N TYR A 6 -12.18 -5.75 13.25
CA TYR A 6 -12.50 -6.03 11.85
C TYR A 6 -11.36 -6.77 11.12
N VAL A 7 -10.13 -6.64 11.62
CA VAL A 7 -8.94 -7.31 11.11
C VAL A 7 -8.22 -8.00 12.27
N SER A 8 -7.98 -9.31 12.14
CA SER A 8 -7.24 -10.11 13.12
C SER A 8 -5.75 -9.81 13.12
N ALA A 9 -5.12 -9.79 14.30
CA ALA A 9 -3.69 -9.51 14.52
C ALA A 9 -2.75 -10.30 13.57
N SER A 10 -3.05 -11.58 13.35
CA SER A 10 -2.25 -12.48 12.50
C SER A 10 -2.27 -12.11 11.02
N LEU A 11 -3.25 -11.35 10.55
CA LEU A 11 -3.39 -10.93 9.15
C LEU A 11 -2.75 -9.57 8.85
N LEU A 12 -2.36 -8.79 9.87
CA LEU A 12 -1.80 -7.46 9.63
C LEU A 12 -0.47 -7.50 8.88
N LEU A 13 0.45 -8.38 9.27
CA LEU A 13 1.76 -8.51 8.61
C LEU A 13 1.66 -8.97 7.14
N PRO A 14 0.88 -10.01 6.76
CA PRO A 14 0.76 -10.38 5.35
C PRO A 14 0.06 -9.29 4.52
N ILE A 15 -0.93 -8.58 5.07
CA ILE A 15 -1.57 -7.45 4.37
C ILE A 15 -0.56 -6.32 4.14
N ALA A 16 0.25 -5.98 5.15
CA ALA A 16 1.31 -4.97 5.03
C ALA A 16 2.33 -5.36 3.95
N LEU A 17 2.79 -6.61 3.94
CA LEU A 17 3.73 -7.11 2.93
C LEU A 17 3.17 -7.01 1.52
N VAL A 18 1.93 -7.43 1.29
CA VAL A 18 1.31 -7.37 -0.04
C VAL A 18 1.11 -5.92 -0.51
N CYS A 19 0.63 -5.03 0.37
CA CYS A 19 0.47 -3.61 0.04
C CYS A 19 1.81 -2.92 -0.25
N LEU A 20 2.84 -3.17 0.56
CA LEU A 20 4.14 -2.55 0.37
C LEU A 20 4.89 -3.12 -0.84
N ALA A 21 4.81 -4.43 -1.08
CA ALA A 21 5.42 -5.06 -2.25
C ALA A 21 4.76 -4.58 -3.56
N SER A 22 3.43 -4.46 -3.59
CA SER A 22 2.72 -3.89 -4.75
C SER A 22 3.04 -2.42 -4.95
N THR A 23 3.14 -1.63 -3.88
CA THR A 23 3.59 -0.22 -3.94
C THR A 23 4.98 -0.11 -4.53
N PHE A 24 5.91 -0.96 -4.09
CA PHE A 24 7.27 -1.01 -4.62
C PHE A 24 7.27 -1.37 -6.11
N ALA A 25 6.55 -2.41 -6.52
CA ALA A 25 6.43 -2.78 -7.93
C ALA A 25 5.84 -1.65 -8.79
N LEU A 26 4.81 -0.95 -8.30
CA LEU A 26 4.21 0.19 -8.98
C LEU A 26 5.17 1.39 -9.08
N ALA A 27 5.98 1.64 -8.05
CA ALA A 27 7.01 2.69 -8.07
C ALA A 27 8.13 2.37 -9.09
N PHE A 28 8.53 1.10 -9.20
CA PHE A 28 9.44 0.64 -10.25
C PHE A 28 8.81 0.79 -11.64
N TYR A 29 7.56 0.39 -11.81
CA TYR A 29 6.83 0.54 -13.06
C TYR A 29 6.68 2.01 -13.48
N PHE A 30 6.40 2.91 -12.53
CA PHE A 30 6.37 4.34 -12.78
C PHE A 30 7.73 4.86 -13.26
N SER A 31 8.82 4.37 -12.67
CA SER A 31 10.18 4.79 -13.04
C SER A 31 10.62 4.31 -14.44
N THR A 32 10.04 3.22 -14.95
CA THR A 32 10.33 2.68 -16.28
C THR A 32 9.37 3.15 -17.38
N LEU A 33 8.35 3.94 -17.02
CA LEU A 33 7.32 4.37 -17.94
C LEU A 33 7.87 5.45 -18.90
N PRO A 34 7.75 5.27 -20.24
CA PRO A 34 8.14 6.30 -21.19
C PRO A 34 7.32 7.57 -20.98
N LYS A 35 7.96 8.75 -20.96
CA LYS A 35 7.22 10.01 -20.82
C LYS A 35 6.36 10.26 -22.05
N ASP A 36 5.05 10.12 -21.89
CA ASP A 36 4.06 10.49 -22.89
C ASP A 36 3.69 11.98 -22.80
N ARG A 37 3.22 12.58 -23.91
CA ARG A 37 2.76 13.98 -23.94
C ARG A 37 1.57 14.25 -23.01
N ILE A 38 0.82 13.22 -22.63
CA ILE A 38 -0.33 13.30 -21.71
C ILE A 38 -0.08 12.30 -20.58
N PRO A 39 0.14 12.76 -19.33
CA PRO A 39 0.58 11.92 -18.20
C PRO A 39 -0.55 11.13 -17.54
N LEU A 40 -1.49 10.57 -18.32
CA LEU A 40 -2.64 9.82 -17.80
C LEU A 40 -2.21 8.56 -17.03
N ARG A 41 -1.26 7.80 -17.60
CA ARG A 41 -0.78 6.55 -16.99
C ARG A 41 0.10 6.81 -15.77
N GLU A 42 0.93 7.84 -15.83
CA GLU A 42 1.75 8.30 -14.71
C GLU A 42 0.86 8.66 -13.51
N THR A 43 -0.19 9.46 -13.72
CA THR A 43 -1.11 9.87 -12.65
C THR A 43 -1.88 8.68 -12.08
N ALA A 44 -2.35 7.77 -12.94
CA ALA A 44 -3.06 6.57 -12.50
C ALA A 44 -2.17 5.67 -11.63
N VAL A 45 -0.96 5.35 -12.10
CA VAL A 45 -0.02 4.49 -11.35
C VAL A 45 0.41 5.15 -10.04
N ALA A 46 0.69 6.45 -10.06
CA ALA A 46 1.07 7.19 -8.86
C ALA A 46 -0.07 7.23 -7.82
N SER A 47 -1.32 7.42 -8.25
CA SER A 47 -2.48 7.41 -7.35
C SER A 47 -2.70 6.03 -6.72
N MET A 48 -2.59 4.95 -7.50
CA MET A 48 -2.68 3.58 -7.01
C MET A 48 -1.57 3.27 -6.01
N ALA A 49 -0.32 3.61 -6.34
CA ALA A 49 0.83 3.44 -5.46
C ALA A 49 0.67 4.22 -4.15
N SER A 50 0.10 5.42 -4.19
CA SER A 50 -0.15 6.23 -3.00
C SER A 50 -1.15 5.57 -2.04
N VAL A 51 -2.27 5.06 -2.55
CA VAL A 51 -3.28 4.38 -1.72
C VAL A 51 -2.74 3.08 -1.12
N LEU A 52 -2.09 2.25 -1.95
CA LEU A 52 -1.48 0.99 -1.51
C LEU A 52 -0.35 1.23 -0.49
N GLY A 53 0.45 2.27 -0.71
CA GLY A 53 1.55 2.64 0.18
C GLY A 53 1.04 3.13 1.54
N GLY A 54 0.05 4.02 1.53
CA GLY A 54 -0.59 4.51 2.76
C GLY A 54 -1.19 3.37 3.59
N PHE A 55 -1.97 2.50 2.96
CA PHE A 55 -2.58 1.35 3.64
C PHE A 55 -1.53 0.36 4.16
N GLY A 56 -0.47 0.11 3.38
CA GLY A 56 0.64 -0.77 3.77
C GLY A 56 1.41 -0.27 4.98
N VAL A 57 1.69 1.04 5.05
CA VAL A 57 2.38 1.64 6.19
C VAL A 57 1.54 1.56 7.46
N VAL A 58 0.25 1.91 7.41
CA VAL A 58 -0.65 1.78 8.57
C VAL A 58 -0.72 0.33 9.07
N ALA A 59 -0.88 -0.62 8.15
CA ALA A 59 -0.91 -2.05 8.49
C ALA A 59 0.41 -2.53 9.12
N LEU A 60 1.57 -2.06 8.62
CA LEU A 60 2.88 -2.39 9.17
C LEU A 60 3.05 -1.84 10.60
N PHE A 61 2.67 -0.58 10.83
CA PHE A 61 2.77 0.06 12.14
C PHE A 61 1.88 -0.65 13.17
N CYS A 62 0.66 -1.01 12.79
CA CYS A 62 -0.21 -1.83 13.63
C CYS A 62 0.36 -3.25 13.85
N ALA A 63 1.04 -3.85 12.87
CA ALA A 63 1.69 -5.16 13.02
C ALA A 63 2.85 -5.15 14.04
N VAL A 64 3.59 -4.05 14.14
CA VAL A 64 4.70 -3.88 15.09
C VAL A 64 4.20 -3.44 16.49
N GLY A 65 2.90 -3.22 16.65
CA GLY A 65 2.29 -2.87 17.94
C GLY A 65 2.37 -1.38 18.28
N VAL A 66 2.68 -0.52 17.31
CA VAL A 66 2.62 0.95 17.48
C VAL A 66 1.17 1.44 17.62
N ASN A 67 0.21 0.65 17.13
CA ASN A 67 -1.23 0.81 17.32
C ASN A 67 -1.70 2.27 17.16
N VAL A 68 -1.70 2.73 15.91
CA VAL A 68 -2.09 4.10 15.52
C VAL A 68 -3.58 4.40 15.72
#